data_AF-Q5PY21-F1
#
_entry.id   AF-Q5PY21-F1
#
_cell.length_a   1.000
_cell.length_b   1.000
_cell.length_c   1.000
_cell.angle_alpha   90.00
_cell.angle_beta   90.00
_cell.angle_gamma   90.00
#
_symmetry.space_group_name_H-M   'P 1'
#
loop_
_entity.id
_entity.type
_entity.pdbx_description
1 polymer ?
#
loop_
_entity_poly.entity_id
_entity_poly.type
_entity_poly.pdbx_seq_one_letter_code
_entity_poly.pdbx_strand_id
1 'polypeptide(L)'
;CLRNIIHWNLISAFILRNATWFIVQLTMSPAVTESNQVWCRLVTAGYNYFHVTNFFWMFGEGCYLHTAVVLTYSTDKLRKWMFICIGWGIPFPIIVTWAFGKLYYDNEKCWFGKKAGVYTDYIYQGPMILVLLINFVFLFNIVRILMTKLRASTTSETIQYRKAVKATLVLLPLLGITYMLFFVNP
;
A
#
# COMPACT_ATOMS: atom_id res chain seq x y z
N CYS A 1 13.12 -12.94 13.62
CA CYS A 1 12.21 -13.70 12.72
C CYS A 1 11.84 -12.90 11.48
N LEU A 2 11.60 -13.55 10.33
CA LEU A 2 11.20 -12.90 9.06
C LEU A 2 9.91 -12.08 9.22
N ARG A 3 8.90 -12.62 9.92
CA ARG A 3 7.64 -11.94 10.27
C ARG A 3 7.85 -10.55 10.88
N ASN A 4 8.71 -10.44 11.90
CA ASN A 4 8.92 -9.18 12.60
C ASN A 4 9.56 -8.13 11.68
N ILE A 5 10.44 -8.56 10.76
CA ILE A 5 11.06 -7.65 9.79
C ILE A 5 9.99 -7.07 8.86
N ILE A 6 9.08 -7.90 8.34
CA ILE A 6 8.00 -7.47 7.44
C ILE A 6 7.08 -6.48 8.16
N HIS A 7 6.61 -6.80 9.38
CA HIS A 7 5.75 -5.89 10.14
C HIS A 7 6.43 -4.57 10.48
N TRP A 8 7.70 -4.59 10.91
CA TRP A 8 8.44 -3.35 11.20
C TRP A 8 8.57 -2.48 9.96
N ASN A 9 8.88 -3.07 8.79
CA ASN A 9 8.96 -2.31 7.54
C ASN A 9 7.59 -1.76 7.11
N LEU A 10 6.50 -2.52 7.27
CA LEU A 10 5.16 -2.02 6.99
C LEU A 10 4.80 -0.83 7.89
N ILE A 11 5.06 -0.94 9.19
CA ILE A 11 4.85 0.15 10.16
C ILE A 11 5.68 1.38 9.76
N SER A 12 6.96 1.19 9.43
CA SER A 12 7.81 2.28 8.94
C SER A 12 7.26 2.92 7.66
N ALA A 13 6.76 2.14 6.70
CA ALA A 13 6.14 2.68 5.49
C ALA A 13 4.87 3.50 5.80
N PHE A 14 4.05 3.05 6.75
CA PHE A 14 2.91 3.84 7.23
C PHE A 14 3.34 5.15 7.91
N ILE A 15 4.35 5.11 8.77
CA ILE A 15 4.87 6.30 9.44
C ILE A 15 5.37 7.31 8.41
N LEU A 16 6.18 6.87 7.45
CA LEU A 16 6.75 7.73 6.41
C LEU A 16 5.66 8.34 5.51
N ARG A 17 4.64 7.56 5.15
CA ARG A 17 3.49 8.05 4.39
C ARG A 17 2.70 9.10 5.16
N ASN A 18 2.44 8.89 6.45
CA ASN A 18 1.72 9.88 7.26
C ASN A 18 2.56 11.14 7.49
N ALA A 19 3.86 10.98 7.77
CA ALA A 19 4.77 12.10 7.94
C ALA A 19 4.84 12.96 6.66
N THR A 20 4.97 12.33 5.49
CA THR A 20 4.95 13.07 4.22
C THR A 20 3.60 13.70 3.89
N TRP A 21 2.49 13.07 4.28
CA TRP A 21 1.17 13.71 4.18
C TRP A 21 1.11 15.01 4.97
N PHE A 22 1.59 15.03 6.21
CA PHE A 22 1.68 16.28 6.99
C PHE A 22 2.56 17.33 6.31
N ILE A 23 3.72 16.93 5.77
CA ILE A 23 4.61 17.84 5.02
C ILE A 23 3.87 18.44 3.82
N VAL A 24 3.16 17.64 3.04
CA VAL A 24 2.36 18.13 1.90
C VAL A 24 1.32 19.14 2.37
N GLN A 25 0.57 18.86 3.44
CA GLN A 25 -0.44 19.80 3.95
C GLN A 25 0.15 21.13 4.45
N LEU A 26 1.32 21.09 5.08
CA LEU A 26 1.97 22.29 5.62
C LEU A 26 2.64 23.14 4.54
N THR A 27 3.09 22.52 3.45
CA THR A 27 3.91 23.19 2.43
C THR A 27 3.15 23.52 1.14
N MET A 28 2.11 22.74 0.78
CA MET A 28 1.32 22.98 -0.43
C MET A 28 0.22 24.01 -0.20
N SER A 29 0.61 25.28 -0.29
CA SER A 29 -0.35 26.37 -0.52
C SER A 29 -0.58 26.58 -2.02
N PRO A 30 -1.70 27.24 -2.43
CA PRO A 30 -1.93 27.59 -3.83
C PRO A 30 -0.78 28.38 -4.45
N ALA A 31 -0.23 29.35 -3.72
CA ALA A 31 0.90 30.17 -4.17
C ALA A 31 2.17 29.33 -4.45
N VAL A 32 2.47 28.36 -3.59
CA VAL A 32 3.60 27.43 -3.78
C VAL A 32 3.36 26.53 -4.98
N THR A 33 2.13 26.04 -5.13
CA THR A 33 1.75 25.13 -6.22
C THR A 33 1.90 25.82 -7.57
N GLU A 34 1.53 27.11 -7.67
CA GLU A 34 1.71 27.90 -8.89
C GLU A 34 3.17 28.27 -9.17
N SER A 35 3.99 28.46 -8.12
CA SER A 35 5.43 28.73 -8.28
C SER A 35 6.20 27.57 -8.92
N ASN A 36 5.65 26.35 -8.86
CA ASN A 36 6.15 25.14 -9.52
C ASN A 36 7.65 24.85 -9.28
N GLN A 37 8.12 25.11 -8.06
CA GLN A 37 9.51 24.93 -7.67
C GLN A 37 9.91 23.45 -7.60
N VAL A 38 11.21 23.16 -7.76
CA VAL A 38 11.74 21.79 -7.80
C VAL A 38 11.48 21.03 -6.49
N TRP A 39 11.65 21.68 -5.34
CA TRP A 39 11.42 21.04 -4.04
C TRP A 39 9.97 20.59 -3.86
N CYS A 40 9.02 21.34 -4.41
CA CYS A 40 7.59 21.07 -4.34
C CYS A 40 7.24 19.80 -5.14
N ARG A 41 7.86 19.62 -6.31
CA ARG A 41 7.78 18.37 -7.10
C ARG A 41 8.38 17.18 -6.38
N LEU A 42 9.51 17.37 -5.69
CA LEU A 42 10.16 16.32 -4.90
C LEU A 42 9.28 15.87 -3.73
N VAL A 43 8.60 16.80 -3.06
CA VAL A 43 7.66 16.49 -1.97
C VAL A 43 6.49 15.65 -2.51
N THR A 44 5.90 16.05 -3.65
CA THR A 44 4.82 15.27 -4.30
C THR A 44 5.28 13.87 -4.72
N ALA A 45 6.45 13.77 -5.36
CA ALA A 45 7.03 12.48 -5.76
C ALA A 45 7.32 11.58 -4.56
N GLY A 46 7.86 12.15 -3.48
CA GLY A 46 8.12 11.44 -2.23
C GLY A 46 6.82 10.94 -1.57
N TYR A 47 5.78 11.76 -1.53
CA TYR A 47 4.47 11.36 -1.04
C TYR A 47 3.89 10.18 -1.85
N ASN A 48 3.91 10.27 -3.19
CA ASN A 48 3.44 9.20 -4.06
C ASN A 48 4.28 7.92 -3.90
N TYR A 49 5.59 8.04 -3.74
CA TYR A 49 6.49 6.91 -3.48
C TYR A 49 6.15 6.18 -2.19
N PHE A 50 6.01 6.90 -1.07
CA PHE A 50 5.63 6.26 0.20
C PHE A 50 4.22 5.69 0.14
N HIS A 51 3.34 6.29 -0.65
CA HIS A 51 2.02 5.75 -0.89
C HIS A 51 2.07 4.39 -1.61
N VAL A 52 2.77 4.28 -2.75
CA VAL A 52 2.94 3.01 -3.47
C VAL A 52 3.65 1.98 -2.60
N THR A 53 4.74 2.38 -1.94
CA THR A 53 5.52 1.54 -1.00
C THR A 53 4.65 0.94 0.09
N ASN A 54 3.71 1.70 0.65
CA ASN A 54 2.78 1.21 1.67
C ASN A 54 1.91 0.05 1.14
N PHE A 55 1.40 0.14 -0.09
CA PHE A 55 0.65 -0.96 -0.71
C PHE A 55 1.52 -2.19 -1.01
N PHE A 56 2.75 -1.98 -1.49
CA PHE A 56 3.68 -3.09 -1.76
C PHE A 56 4.14 -3.81 -0.48
N TRP A 57 4.34 -3.09 0.63
CA TRP A 57 4.60 -3.71 1.93
C TRP A 57 3.39 -4.46 2.48
N MET A 58 2.18 -3.92 2.31
CA MET A 58 0.94 -4.62 2.66
C MET A 58 0.80 -5.93 1.85
N PHE A 59 1.21 -5.90 0.58
CA PHE A 59 1.30 -7.10 -0.25
C PHE A 59 2.33 -8.11 0.21
N GLY A 60 3.52 -7.65 0.61
CA GLY A 60 4.53 -8.51 1.22
C GLY A 60 4.00 -9.24 2.46
N GLU A 61 3.26 -8.54 3.33
CA GLU A 61 2.61 -9.15 4.49
C GLU A 61 1.52 -10.17 4.08
N GLY A 62 0.67 -9.82 3.10
CA GLY A 62 -0.37 -10.70 2.56
C GLY A 62 0.21 -12.00 1.99
N CYS A 63 1.25 -11.91 1.16
CA CYS A 63 1.96 -13.08 0.61
C CYS A 63 2.57 -13.95 1.71
N TYR A 64 3.22 -13.33 2.70
CA TYR A 64 3.82 -14.04 3.82
C TYR A 64 2.77 -14.81 4.61
N LEU A 65 1.67 -14.15 4.99
CA LEU A 65 0.60 -14.76 5.77
C LEU A 65 -0.12 -15.87 4.99
N HIS A 66 -0.42 -15.64 3.71
CA HIS A 66 -1.03 -16.64 2.84
C HIS A 66 -0.15 -17.90 2.73
N THR A 67 1.16 -17.72 2.48
CA THR A 67 2.12 -18.84 2.40
C THR A 67 2.24 -19.58 3.73
N ALA A 68 2.29 -18.87 4.85
CA ALA A 68 2.37 -19.49 6.18
C ALA A 68 1.11 -20.33 6.51
N VAL A 69 -0.08 -19.83 6.15
CA VAL A 69 -1.36 -20.51 6.43
C VAL A 69 -1.60 -21.70 5.52
N VAL A 70 -1.30 -21.58 4.22
CA VAL A 70 -1.58 -22.61 3.21
C VAL A 70 -0.48 -23.67 3.15
N LEU A 71 0.78 -23.23 3.15
CA LEU A 71 1.91 -24.12 2.83
C LEU A 71 2.70 -24.58 4.05
N THR A 72 2.52 -23.97 5.24
CA THR A 72 2.99 -24.29 6.62
C THR A 72 4.46 -24.70 6.83
N TYR A 73 5.15 -25.25 5.83
CA TYR A 73 6.50 -25.78 5.78
C TYR A 73 7.40 -25.07 4.73
N SER A 74 6.83 -24.20 3.88
CA SER A 74 7.58 -23.54 2.79
C SER A 74 8.08 -22.12 3.11
N THR A 75 7.89 -21.63 4.34
CA THR A 75 8.37 -20.30 4.74
C THR A 75 9.90 -20.21 4.83
N ASP A 76 10.60 -21.34 5.00
CA ASP A 76 12.07 -21.37 5.05
C ASP A 76 12.72 -21.03 3.70
N LYS A 77 11.98 -21.20 2.59
CA LYS A 77 12.45 -20.82 1.24
C LYS A 77 12.30 -19.31 0.96
N LEU A 78 11.51 -18.59 1.76
CA LEU A 78 11.25 -17.17 1.55
C LEU A 78 12.43 -16.32 2.06
N ARG A 79 13.22 -15.80 1.12
CA ARG A 79 14.38 -14.95 1.44
C ARG A 79 13.93 -13.53 1.82
N LYS A 80 14.48 -13.02 2.93
CA LYS A 80 14.25 -11.64 3.43
C LYS A 80 14.47 -10.57 2.35
N TRP A 81 15.51 -10.73 1.54
CA TRP A 81 15.91 -9.76 0.52
C TRP A 81 14.83 -9.57 -0.56
N MET A 82 14.09 -10.63 -0.90
CA MET A 82 12.99 -10.56 -1.87
C MET A 82 11.88 -9.60 -1.42
N PHE A 83 11.50 -9.63 -0.15
CA PHE A 83 10.48 -8.72 0.39
C PHE A 83 10.96 -7.27 0.43
N ILE A 84 12.25 -7.04 0.73
CA ILE A 84 12.82 -5.69 0.70
C ILE A 84 12.83 -5.14 -0.72
N CYS A 85 13.19 -5.95 -1.72
CA CYS A 85 13.13 -5.55 -3.12
C CYS A 85 11.70 -5.26 -3.58
N ILE A 86 10.72 -6.07 -3.17
CA ILE A 86 9.32 -5.84 -3.52
C ILE A 86 8.80 -4.57 -2.84
N GLY A 87 9.07 -4.40 -1.55
CA GLY A 87 8.53 -3.31 -0.75
C GLY A 87 9.15 -1.95 -1.06
N TRP A 88 10.48 -1.85 -1.18
CA TRP A 88 11.19 -0.58 -1.41
C TRP A 88 11.72 -0.44 -2.84
N GLY A 89 12.12 -1.55 -3.47
CA GLY A 89 12.76 -1.53 -4.78
C GLY A 89 11.80 -1.28 -5.93
N ILE A 90 10.67 -1.99 -5.99
CA ILE A 90 9.69 -1.89 -7.10
C ILE A 90 8.96 -0.53 -7.16
N PRO A 91 8.57 0.12 -6.04
CA PRO A 91 7.93 1.43 -6.09
C PRO A 91 8.81 2.53 -6.71
N PHE A 92 10.13 2.42 -6.60
CA PHE A 92 11.06 3.43 -7.11
C PHE A 92 10.98 3.62 -8.64
N PRO A 93 11.18 2.60 -9.49
CA PRO A 93 11.07 2.74 -10.94
C PRO A 93 9.65 3.13 -11.39
N ILE A 94 8.60 2.74 -10.66
CA ILE A 94 7.21 3.15 -10.95
C ILE A 94 7.09 4.67 -10.83
N ILE A 95 7.58 5.24 -9.72
CA ILE A 95 7.52 6.69 -9.49
C ILE A 95 8.46 7.46 -10.41
N VAL A 96 9.64 6.91 -10.71
CA VAL A 96 10.56 7.52 -11.68
C VAL A 96 9.89 7.62 -13.06
N THR A 97 9.24 6.54 -13.51
CA THR A 97 8.51 6.52 -14.78
C THR A 97 7.35 7.53 -14.77
N TRP A 98 6.60 7.63 -13.67
CA TRP A 98 5.55 8.63 -13.50
C TRP A 98 6.11 10.06 -13.52
N ALA A 99 7.24 10.32 -12.84
CA ALA A 99 7.88 11.63 -12.80
C ALA A 99 8.37 12.08 -14.18
N PHE A 100 8.93 11.16 -14.98
CA PHE A 100 9.25 11.43 -16.38
C PHE A 100 7.98 11.74 -17.18
N GLY A 101 6.91 10.95 -17.03
CA GLY A 101 5.62 11.23 -17.65
C GLY A 101 5.07 12.62 -17.32
N LYS A 102 5.12 13.02 -16.04
CA LYS A 102 4.74 14.36 -15.60
C LYS A 102 5.64 15.45 -16.19
N LEU A 103 6.94 15.24 -16.27
CA LEU A 103 7.86 16.22 -16.85
C LEU A 103 7.55 16.51 -18.33
N TYR A 104 7.20 15.49 -19.12
CA TYR A 104 6.91 15.64 -20.55
C TYR A 104 5.48 16.12 -20.86
N TYR A 105 4.49 15.62 -20.12
CA TYR A 105 3.07 15.85 -20.46
C TYR A 105 2.36 16.88 -19.56
N ASP A 106 2.82 17.08 -18.32
CA ASP A 106 2.09 17.88 -17.32
C ASP A 106 3.04 18.43 -16.23
N ASN A 107 3.87 19.41 -16.61
CA ASN A 107 4.84 20.02 -15.73
C ASN A 107 4.29 21.26 -14.99
N GLU A 108 3.01 21.23 -14.62
CA GLU A 108 2.33 22.32 -13.91
C GLU A 108 2.01 21.94 -12.46
N LYS A 109 1.72 22.94 -11.63
CA LYS A 109 1.15 22.76 -10.27
C LYS A 109 1.90 21.75 -9.39
N CYS A 110 3.23 21.74 -9.42
CA CYS A 110 4.08 20.82 -8.65
C CYS A 110 3.73 19.32 -8.77
N TRP A 111 3.13 18.91 -9.89
CA TRP A 111 2.59 17.56 -10.11
C TRP A 111 1.48 17.14 -9.12
N PHE A 112 0.95 18.09 -8.35
CA PHE A 112 -0.16 17.89 -7.41
C PHE A 112 -1.52 18.19 -8.07
N GLY A 113 -1.53 19.07 -9.08
CA GLY A 113 -2.72 19.36 -9.87
C GLY A 113 -3.11 18.24 -10.83
N LYS A 114 -4.40 17.92 -10.92
CA LYS A 114 -4.95 17.05 -11.96
C LYS A 114 -5.33 17.90 -13.17
N LYS A 115 -4.68 17.69 -14.32
CA LYS A 115 -5.07 18.32 -15.59
C LYS A 115 -6.10 17.43 -16.29
N ALA A 116 -7.28 17.99 -16.56
CA ALA A 116 -8.34 17.27 -17.26
C ALA A 116 -7.85 16.82 -18.65
N GLY A 117 -7.97 15.53 -18.96
CA GLY A 117 -7.55 14.94 -20.24
C GLY A 117 -6.16 14.30 -20.27
N VAL A 118 -5.34 14.43 -19.22
CA VAL A 118 -4.02 13.78 -19.13
C VAL A 118 -3.98 12.79 -17.96
N TYR A 119 -3.94 11.50 -18.27
CA TYR A 119 -4.03 10.40 -17.31
C TYR A 119 -2.68 9.86 -16.83
N THR A 120 -1.67 10.73 -16.67
CA THR A 120 -0.32 10.31 -16.24
C THR A 120 -0.31 9.59 -14.90
N ASP A 121 -1.24 9.90 -14.01
CA ASP A 121 -1.31 9.33 -12.66
C ASP A 121 -1.67 7.83 -12.67
N TYR A 122 -2.25 7.32 -13.76
CA TYR A 122 -2.51 5.89 -13.93
C TYR A 122 -1.23 5.05 -13.96
N ILE A 123 -0.06 5.64 -14.26
CA ILE A 123 1.23 4.94 -14.28
C ILE A 123 1.54 4.31 -12.91
N TYR A 124 1.29 5.03 -11.82
CA TYR A 124 1.51 4.51 -10.47
C TYR A 124 0.24 3.92 -9.85
N GLN A 125 -0.95 4.45 -10.20
CA GLN A 125 -2.23 3.96 -9.67
C GLN A 125 -2.59 2.56 -10.19
N GLY A 126 -2.28 2.22 -11.46
CA GLY A 126 -2.57 0.92 -12.04
C GLY A 126 -1.92 -0.24 -11.26
N PRO A 127 -0.60 -0.23 -11.05
CA PRO A 127 0.09 -1.21 -10.21
C PRO A 127 -0.46 -1.28 -8.79
N MET A 128 -0.79 -0.14 -8.18
CA MET A 128 -1.38 -0.11 -6.83
C MET A 128 -2.75 -0.81 -6.79
N ILE A 129 -3.63 -0.53 -7.75
CA ILE A 129 -4.95 -1.17 -7.83
C ILE A 129 -4.79 -2.67 -8.02
N LEU A 130 -3.89 -3.11 -8.90
CA LEU A 130 -3.62 -4.54 -9.10
C LEU A 130 -3.17 -5.21 -7.79
N VAL A 131 -2.21 -4.60 -7.09
CA VAL A 131 -1.71 -5.10 -5.80
C VAL A 131 -2.82 -5.15 -4.75
N LEU A 132 -3.68 -4.13 -4.71
CA LEU A 132 -4.83 -4.06 -3.81
C LEU A 132 -5.84 -5.19 -4.08
N LEU A 133 -6.16 -5.46 -5.35
CA LEU A 133 -7.06 -6.54 -5.74
C LEU A 133 -6.50 -7.90 -5.34
N ILE A 134 -5.21 -8.15 -5.56
CA ILE A 134 -4.56 -9.40 -5.15
C ILE A 134 -4.58 -9.55 -3.62
N ASN A 135 -4.30 -8.47 -2.89
CA ASN A 135 -4.40 -8.48 -1.42
C ASN A 135 -5.80 -8.81 -0.92
N PHE A 136 -6.83 -8.30 -1.58
CA PHE A 136 -8.22 -8.63 -1.24
C PHE A 136 -8.53 -10.12 -1.43
N VAL A 137 -8.05 -10.72 -2.52
CA VAL A 137 -8.19 -12.17 -2.76
C VAL A 137 -7.45 -12.99 -1.70
N PHE A 138 -6.22 -12.61 -1.35
CA PHE A 138 -5.46 -13.29 -0.28
C PHE A 138 -6.17 -13.17 1.06
N LEU A 139 -6.67 -11.99 1.40
CA LEU A 139 -7.41 -11.76 2.62
C LEU A 139 -8.64 -12.67 2.70
N PHE A 140 -9.45 -12.73 1.63
CA PHE A 140 -10.62 -13.59 1.58
C PHE A 140 -10.27 -15.07 1.78
N ASN A 141 -9.20 -15.55 1.12
CA ASN A 141 -8.72 -16.93 1.26
C ASN A 141 -8.24 -17.22 2.69
N ILE A 142 -7.46 -16.32 3.28
CA ILE A 142 -6.97 -16.45 4.66
C ILE A 142 -8.15 -16.48 5.64
N VAL A 143 -9.12 -15.57 5.49
CA VAL A 143 -10.34 -15.54 6.31
C VAL A 143 -11.11 -16.85 6.18
N ARG A 144 -11.30 -17.37 4.97
CA ARG A 144 -11.98 -18.67 4.75
C ARG A 144 -11.28 -19.78 5.52
N ILE A 145 -9.97 -19.95 5.34
CA ILE A 145 -9.19 -21.02 5.99
C ILE A 145 -9.20 -20.85 7.52
N LEU A 146 -8.99 -19.63 7.99
CA LEU A 146 -8.96 -19.32 9.42
C LEU A 146 -10.31 -19.58 10.08
N MET A 147 -11.41 -19.19 9.44
CA MET A 147 -12.76 -19.47 9.93
C MET A 147 -13.08 -20.97 9.92
N THR A 148 -12.63 -21.72 8.91
CA THR A 148 -12.78 -23.19 8.89
C THR A 148 -12.00 -23.86 10.02
N LYS A 149 -10.72 -23.49 10.23
CA LYS A 149 -9.89 -24.02 11.31
C LYS A 149 -10.42 -23.63 12.69
N LEU A 150 -10.85 -22.38 12.86
CA LEU A 150 -11.45 -21.91 14.09
C LEU A 150 -12.78 -22.61 14.36
N ARG A 151 -13.62 -22.91 13.35
CA ARG A 151 -14.88 -23.66 13.52
C ARG A 151 -14.67 -25.05 14.09
N ALA A 152 -13.56 -25.69 13.78
CA ALA A 152 -13.19 -27.00 14.33
C ALA A 152 -12.73 -26.94 15.80
N SER A 153 -12.38 -25.76 16.32
CA SER A 153 -11.96 -25.54 17.71
C SER A 153 -13.09 -24.87 18.50
N THR A 154 -13.65 -25.58 19.48
CA THR A 154 -14.86 -25.17 20.22
C THR A 154 -14.55 -24.79 21.67
N THR A 155 -13.82 -23.70 21.91
CA THR A 155 -13.54 -23.17 23.26
C THR A 155 -14.02 -21.72 23.42
N SER A 156 -14.47 -21.31 24.61
CA SER A 156 -15.03 -19.97 24.88
C SER A 156 -14.04 -18.83 24.55
N GLU A 157 -12.74 -19.01 24.80
CA GLU A 157 -11.69 -18.07 24.39
C GLU A 157 -11.61 -17.90 22.86
N THR A 158 -11.78 -18.98 22.08
CA THR A 158 -11.74 -18.89 20.61
C THR A 158 -12.89 -18.09 20.02
N ILE A 159 -14.00 -17.90 20.75
CA ILE A 159 -15.12 -17.05 20.33
C ILE A 159 -14.76 -15.56 20.45
N GLN A 160 -14.04 -15.16 21.50
CA GLN A 160 -13.59 -13.78 21.68
C GLN A 160 -12.45 -13.42 20.73
N TYR A 161 -11.50 -14.35 20.53
CA TYR A 161 -10.47 -14.22 19.49
C TYR A 161 -11.07 -14.11 18.08
N ARG A 162 -12.12 -14.89 17.74
CA ARG A 162 -12.84 -14.74 16.45
C ARG A 162 -13.37 -13.32 16.23
N LYS A 163 -13.92 -12.67 17.25
CA LYS A 163 -14.48 -11.31 17.12
C LYS A 163 -13.37 -10.27 16.88
N ALA A 164 -12.27 -10.35 17.64
CA ALA A 164 -11.13 -9.45 17.48
C ALA A 164 -10.44 -9.64 16.12
N VAL A 165 -10.15 -10.88 15.75
CA VAL A 165 -9.58 -11.25 14.46
C VAL A 165 -10.47 -10.77 13.31
N LYS A 166 -11.78 -10.98 13.39
CA LYS A 166 -12.73 -10.50 12.38
C LYS A 166 -12.75 -8.98 12.28
N ALA A 167 -12.66 -8.25 13.39
CA ALA A 167 -12.61 -6.79 13.39
C ALA A 167 -11.32 -6.26 12.74
N THR A 168 -10.16 -6.78 13.11
CA THR A 168 -8.87 -6.37 12.54
C THR A 168 -8.73 -6.75 11.07
N LEU A 169 -9.21 -7.94 10.68
CA LEU A 169 -9.24 -8.40 9.27
C LEU A 169 -10.23 -7.64 8.40
N VAL A 170 -11.29 -7.06 8.97
CA VAL A 170 -12.22 -6.19 8.24
C VAL A 170 -11.66 -4.77 8.13
N LEU A 171 -10.87 -4.31 9.11
CA LEU A 171 -10.25 -2.98 9.09
C LEU A 171 -9.15 -2.83 8.03
N LEU A 172 -8.36 -3.89 7.79
CA LEU A 172 -7.27 -3.90 6.81
C LEU A 172 -7.73 -3.61 5.35
N PRO A 173 -8.77 -4.30 4.81
CA PRO A 173 -9.30 -4.00 3.49
C PRO A 173 -10.16 -2.74 3.47
N LEU A 174 -10.75 -2.29 4.59
CA LEU A 174 -11.54 -1.05 4.62
C LEU A 174 -10.70 0.18 4.29
N LEU A 175 -9.43 0.19 4.72
CA LEU A 175 -8.42 1.18 4.31
C LEU A 175 -8.06 1.10 2.82
N GLY A 176 -8.27 -0.05 2.16
CA GLY A 176 -8.02 -0.24 0.74
C GLY A 176 -9.26 0.03 -0.14
N ILE A 177 -10.43 -0.41 0.30
CA ILE A 177 -11.72 -0.25 -0.37
C ILE A 177 -12.15 1.23 -0.37
N THR A 178 -11.81 2.00 0.67
CA THR A 178 -12.00 3.46 0.65
C THR A 178 -11.31 4.12 -0.54
N TYR A 179 -10.16 3.61 -1.01
CA TYR A 179 -9.53 4.08 -2.25
C TYR A 179 -10.31 3.65 -3.50
N MET A 180 -10.81 2.41 -3.56
CA MET A 180 -11.62 1.96 -4.70
C MET A 180 -12.89 2.81 -4.88
N LEU A 181 -13.54 3.21 -3.78
CA LEU A 181 -14.71 4.09 -3.82
C LEU A 181 -14.39 5.50 -4.35
N PHE A 182 -13.21 6.04 -4.04
CA PHE A 182 -12.75 7.34 -4.55
C PHE A 182 -12.36 7.32 -6.03
N PHE A 183 -12.13 6.13 -6.61
CA PHE A 183 -11.86 5.95 -8.04
C PHE A 183 -13.12 5.70 -8.87
N VAL A 184 -14.16 5.10 -8.28
CA VAL A 184 -15.43 4.81 -8.98
C VAL A 184 -16.31 6.05 -9.09
N ASN A 185 -16.18 7.01 -8.17
CA ASN A 185 -16.79 8.33 -8.29
C ASN A 185 -15.70 9.40 -8.31
N PRO A 186 -15.33 9.96 -9.49
CA PRO A 186 -14.38 11.06 -9.61
C PRO A 186 -14.85 12.36 -8.95
#